data_AF-A0AAU1PCL9-F1
#
_entry.id   AF-A0AAU1PCL9-F1
#
_cell.length_a   1.000
_cell.length_b   1.000
_cell.length_c   1.000
_cell.angle_alpha   90.00
_cell.angle_beta   90.00
_cell.angle_gamma   90.00
#
_symmetry.space_group_name_H-M   'P 1'
#
loop_
_entity.id
_entity.type
_entity.pdbx_description
1 polymer ?
#
loop_
_entity_poly.entity_id
_entity_poly.type
_entity_poly.pdbx_seq_one_letter_code
_entity_poly.pdbx_strand_id
1 'polypeptide(L)'
;MPTSVLYCHDPLNSRRVDEHFAAEAHEVRARGGAVGLVDHDALLRGDVQRAVAHVPAGLGSAWYRGWMIPGGRYAELAEALSRRGIELLVTPEEYRAAHELPGWYPMFVDITPASAWRPTEPGEILAAEDLAVLAGPLPPGPGIVKDYVKSRKHEWDQACFIPDLADAVGLTRVVRRFVELQEEFLVGGVVLRGFETFSKPESVAAEVRVWWLNGEPRLLTPHPDSPFERGPVPDLDHIGPAVRRLGCRFVTTDVALRSDGVWRVVEVGDGQVSDLHPSSGRGELAALLVGP
;
A
#
# COMPACT_ATOMS: atom_id res chain seq x y z
N MET A 1 -6.07 19.70 -21.20
CA MET A 1 -5.48 18.47 -21.76
C MET A 1 -6.13 17.29 -21.07
N PRO A 2 -6.33 16.15 -21.74
CA PRO A 2 -6.88 14.97 -21.09
C PRO A 2 -5.99 14.54 -19.92
N THR A 3 -6.59 14.08 -18.83
CA THR A 3 -5.83 13.54 -17.70
C THR A 3 -5.05 12.30 -18.16
N SER A 4 -3.75 12.26 -17.86
CA SER A 4 -2.89 11.15 -18.25
C SER A 4 -2.75 10.15 -17.11
N VAL A 5 -2.80 8.86 -17.42
CA VAL A 5 -2.54 7.77 -16.47
C VAL A 5 -1.45 6.87 -17.04
N LEU A 6 -0.38 6.71 -16.28
CA LEU A 6 0.74 5.85 -16.59
C LEU A 6 0.50 4.48 -15.97
N TYR A 7 0.42 3.45 -16.82
CA TYR A 7 0.30 2.07 -16.39
C TYR A 7 1.59 1.29 -16.63
N CYS A 8 1.78 0.21 -15.87
CA CYS A 8 2.80 -0.78 -16.21
C CYS A 8 2.49 -1.39 -17.59
N HIS A 9 3.51 -1.59 -18.41
CA HIS A 9 3.33 -2.39 -19.62
C HIS A 9 3.38 -3.89 -19.31
N ASP A 10 2.79 -4.67 -20.20
CA ASP A 10 2.84 -6.13 -20.16
C ASP A 10 4.31 -6.62 -20.32
N PRO A 11 4.81 -7.50 -19.43
CA PRO A 11 6.19 -8.01 -19.49
C PRO A 11 6.53 -8.77 -20.79
N LEU A 12 5.53 -9.37 -21.44
CA LEU A 12 5.66 -10.11 -22.70
C LEU A 12 5.43 -9.23 -23.93
N ASN A 13 4.74 -8.10 -23.78
CA ASN A 13 4.49 -7.16 -24.86
C ASN A 13 4.48 -5.70 -24.39
N SER A 14 5.63 -5.02 -24.49
CA SER A 14 5.83 -3.63 -24.03
C SER A 14 4.94 -2.57 -24.68
N ARG A 15 4.13 -2.92 -25.69
CA ARG A 15 3.14 -2.03 -26.32
C ARG A 15 1.74 -2.13 -25.72
N ARG A 16 1.52 -3.07 -24.79
CA ARG A 16 0.25 -3.28 -24.12
C ARG A 16 0.36 -2.88 -22.66
N VAL A 17 -0.77 -2.46 -22.09
CA VAL A 17 -0.92 -2.36 -20.64
C VAL A 17 -0.85 -3.78 -20.08
N ASP A 18 -0.20 -3.93 -18.92
CA ASP A 18 -0.22 -5.16 -18.13
C ASP A 18 -1.66 -5.69 -17.98
N GLU A 19 -1.83 -7.00 -18.15
CA GLU A 19 -3.14 -7.65 -18.17
C GLU A 19 -3.98 -7.33 -16.93
N HIS A 20 -3.34 -7.22 -15.75
CA HIS A 20 -4.02 -6.90 -14.50
C HIS A 20 -4.74 -5.55 -14.55
N PHE A 21 -4.15 -4.56 -15.23
CA PHE A 21 -4.67 -3.20 -15.33
C PHE A 21 -5.37 -2.89 -16.66
N ALA A 22 -5.43 -3.86 -17.59
CA ALA A 22 -5.92 -3.62 -18.95
C ALA A 22 -7.38 -3.13 -18.99
N ALA A 23 -8.24 -3.67 -18.11
CA ALA A 23 -9.64 -3.23 -17.99
C ALA A 23 -9.74 -1.80 -17.44
N GLU A 24 -8.93 -1.44 -16.44
CA GLU A 24 -8.88 -0.06 -15.92
C GLU A 24 -8.43 0.93 -17.00
N ALA A 25 -7.37 0.60 -17.74
CA ALA A 25 -6.87 1.44 -18.81
C ALA A 25 -7.86 1.58 -19.98
N HIS A 26 -8.68 0.56 -20.25
CA HIS A 26 -9.78 0.66 -21.22
C HIS A 26 -10.81 1.70 -20.78
N GLU A 27 -11.24 1.66 -19.51
CA GLU A 27 -12.19 2.62 -18.94
C GLU A 27 -11.63 4.05 -18.93
N VAL A 28 -10.34 4.23 -18.61
CA VAL A 28 -9.66 5.53 -18.71
C VAL A 28 -9.74 6.10 -20.13
N ARG A 29 -9.44 5.27 -21.16
CA ARG A 29 -9.54 5.68 -22.57
C ARG A 29 -10.98 5.99 -22.98
N ALA A 30 -11.94 5.17 -22.56
CA ALA A 30 -13.36 5.37 -22.84
C ALA A 30 -13.88 6.71 -22.29
N ARG A 31 -13.26 7.22 -21.21
CA ARG A 31 -13.53 8.52 -20.60
C ARG A 31 -12.70 9.67 -21.18
N GLY A 32 -11.96 9.43 -22.27
CA GLY A 32 -11.13 10.45 -22.92
C GLY A 32 -9.80 10.71 -22.21
N GLY A 33 -9.41 9.90 -21.21
CA GLY A 33 -8.09 9.94 -20.60
C GLY A 33 -7.00 9.42 -21.54
N ALA A 34 -5.77 9.91 -21.35
CA ALA A 34 -4.60 9.42 -22.07
C ALA A 34 -3.91 8.31 -21.27
N VAL A 35 -3.42 7.27 -21.96
CA VAL A 35 -2.70 6.15 -21.33
C VAL A 35 -1.25 6.13 -21.80
N GLY A 36 -0.32 6.22 -20.84
CA GLY A 36 1.11 6.00 -21.05
C GLY A 36 1.57 4.67 -20.43
N LEU A 37 2.74 4.19 -20.86
CA LEU A 37 3.28 2.88 -20.46
C LEU A 37 4.67 3.01 -19.84
N VAL A 38 4.85 2.43 -18.65
CA VAL A 38 6.10 2.38 -17.90
C VAL A 38 6.64 0.95 -17.89
N ASP A 39 7.93 0.78 -18.19
CA ASP A 39 8.67 -0.48 -18.00
C ASP A 39 9.03 -0.62 -16.50
N HIS A 40 8.12 -1.23 -15.74
CA HIS A 40 8.25 -1.42 -14.29
C HIS A 40 9.43 -2.31 -13.94
N ASP A 41 9.67 -3.35 -14.72
CA ASP A 41 10.81 -4.25 -14.56
C ASP A 41 12.14 -3.51 -14.73
N ALA A 42 12.26 -2.65 -15.74
CA ALA A 42 13.43 -1.80 -15.92
C ALA A 42 13.60 -0.82 -14.74
N LEU A 43 12.50 -0.24 -14.26
CA LEU A 43 12.52 0.63 -13.09
C LEU A 43 13.05 -0.09 -11.84
N LEU A 44 12.55 -1.29 -11.56
CA LEU A 44 12.99 -2.08 -10.40
C LEU A 44 14.47 -2.46 -10.48
N ARG A 45 14.99 -2.71 -11.68
CA ARG A 45 16.43 -2.94 -11.93
C ARG A 45 17.29 -1.65 -11.90
N GLY A 46 16.67 -0.49 -11.74
CA GLY A 46 17.35 0.82 -11.71
C GLY A 46 17.66 1.41 -13.10
N ASP A 47 17.13 0.84 -14.18
CA ASP A 47 17.23 1.40 -15.53
C ASP A 47 16.07 2.36 -15.79
N VAL A 48 16.11 3.51 -15.12
CA VAL A 48 15.02 4.50 -15.17
C VAL A 48 14.85 5.11 -16.56
N GLN A 49 15.90 5.20 -17.36
CA GLN A 49 15.80 5.74 -18.73
C GLN A 49 14.99 4.80 -19.63
N ARG A 50 15.24 3.49 -19.51
CA ARG A 50 14.41 2.48 -20.17
C ARG A 50 12.99 2.46 -19.60
N ALA A 51 12.83 2.58 -18.27
CA ALA A 51 11.54 2.61 -17.60
C ALA A 51 10.54 3.58 -18.26
N VAL A 52 11.02 4.78 -18.60
CA VAL A 52 10.17 5.83 -19.18
C VAL A 52 10.22 5.88 -20.70
N ALA A 53 11.07 5.13 -21.40
CA ALA A 53 11.36 5.32 -22.82
C ALA A 53 10.13 5.44 -23.74
N HIS A 54 9.06 4.69 -23.44
CA HIS A 54 7.81 4.69 -24.22
C HIS A 54 6.72 5.65 -23.72
N VAL A 55 6.91 6.34 -22.60
CA VAL A 55 5.99 7.36 -22.13
C VAL A 55 6.07 8.57 -23.09
N PRO A 56 4.98 9.14 -23.62
CA PRO A 56 5.04 10.36 -24.43
C PRO A 56 5.54 11.56 -23.60
N ALA A 57 6.39 12.42 -24.17
CA ALA A 57 6.82 13.65 -23.50
C ALA A 57 5.71 14.72 -23.50
N GLY A 58 5.77 15.67 -22.56
CA GLY A 58 4.89 16.83 -22.53
C GLY A 58 3.43 16.53 -22.17
N LEU A 59 3.15 15.45 -21.44
CA LEU A 59 1.81 15.10 -20.98
C LEU A 59 1.27 16.06 -19.90
N GLY A 60 2.10 16.95 -19.35
CA GLY A 60 1.71 17.85 -18.27
C GLY A 60 1.71 17.11 -16.94
N SER A 61 0.53 16.79 -16.40
CA SER A 61 0.42 16.02 -15.16
C SER A 61 -0.12 14.62 -15.41
N ALA A 62 0.40 13.63 -14.69
CA ALA A 62 -0.02 12.24 -14.84
C ALA A 62 -0.19 11.52 -13.50
N TRP A 63 -1.16 10.62 -13.44
CA TRP A 63 -1.22 9.60 -12.40
C TRP A 63 -0.25 8.47 -12.73
N TYR A 64 0.30 7.81 -11.71
CA TYR A 64 0.76 6.44 -11.83
C TYR A 64 -0.37 5.50 -11.39
N ARG A 65 -0.52 4.36 -12.06
CA ARG A 65 -1.43 3.29 -11.66
C ARG A 65 -0.79 1.94 -12.01
N GLY A 66 -0.34 1.19 -11.03
CA GLY A 66 0.43 -0.01 -11.31
C GLY A 66 0.86 -0.78 -10.06
N TRP A 67 1.89 -1.61 -10.23
CA TRP A 67 2.48 -2.39 -9.14
C TRP A 67 3.26 -1.52 -8.16
N MET A 68 3.47 -2.00 -6.93
CA MET A 68 4.25 -1.29 -5.93
C MET A 68 5.69 -0.98 -6.44
N ILE A 69 6.18 0.21 -6.11
CA ILE A 69 7.54 0.66 -6.43
C ILE A 69 8.24 1.03 -5.11
N PRO A 70 9.49 0.59 -4.86
CA PRO A 70 10.25 1.06 -3.70
C PRO A 70 10.36 2.59 -3.69
N GLY A 71 10.23 3.24 -2.53
CA GLY A 71 10.15 4.72 -2.46
C GLY A 71 11.32 5.46 -3.15
N GLY A 72 12.53 4.90 -3.10
CA GLY A 72 13.69 5.44 -3.85
C GLY A 72 13.51 5.36 -5.37
N ARG A 73 13.02 4.23 -5.88
CA ARG A 73 12.73 4.04 -7.31
C ARG A 73 11.57 4.91 -7.79
N TYR A 74 10.58 5.17 -6.93
CA TYR A 74 9.49 6.10 -7.26
C TYR A 74 10.01 7.54 -7.40
N ALA A 75 10.96 7.96 -6.56
CA ALA A 75 11.62 9.26 -6.70
C ALA A 75 12.42 9.38 -8.01
N GLU A 76 13.17 8.33 -8.38
CA GLU A 76 13.88 8.27 -9.66
C GLU A 76 12.91 8.34 -10.86
N LEU A 77 11.78 7.64 -10.78
CA LEU A 77 10.72 7.69 -11.80
C LEU A 77 10.17 9.12 -11.94
N ALA A 78 9.86 9.78 -10.83
CA ALA A 78 9.34 11.15 -10.82
C ALA A 78 10.33 12.12 -11.49
N GLU A 79 11.62 12.04 -11.15
CA GLU A 79 12.66 12.88 -11.75
C GLU A 79 12.81 12.63 -13.27
N ALA A 80 12.80 11.36 -13.69
CA ALA A 80 12.91 11.01 -15.10
C ALA A 80 11.69 11.47 -15.92
N LEU A 81 10.49 11.43 -15.33
CA LEU A 81 9.27 11.95 -15.95
C LEU A 81 9.28 13.49 -16.00
N SER A 82 9.72 14.17 -14.94
CA SER A 82 9.79 15.64 -14.89
C SER A 82 10.74 16.19 -15.96
N ARG A 83 11.90 15.53 -16.20
CA ARG A 83 12.80 15.84 -17.32
C ARG A 83 12.17 15.72 -18.71
N ARG A 84 11.01 15.07 -18.81
CA ARG A 84 10.22 14.91 -20.04
C ARG A 84 8.96 15.78 -20.05
N GLY A 85 8.84 16.72 -19.12
CA GLY A 85 7.70 17.62 -18.99
C GLY A 85 6.45 16.93 -18.45
N ILE A 86 6.64 15.97 -17.53
CA ILE A 86 5.57 15.19 -16.90
C ILE A 86 5.74 15.24 -15.39
N GLU A 87 4.81 15.89 -14.70
CA GLU A 87 4.76 15.94 -13.25
C GLU A 87 3.80 14.86 -12.72
N LEU A 88 4.28 13.99 -11.84
CA LEU A 88 3.40 13.02 -11.19
C LEU A 88 2.44 13.73 -10.22
N LEU A 89 1.17 13.34 -10.25
CA LEU A 89 0.13 13.92 -9.41
C LEU A 89 0.28 13.55 -7.93
N VAL A 90 1.06 12.52 -7.62
CA VAL A 90 1.46 12.16 -6.26
C VAL A 90 2.98 12.31 -6.18
N THR A 91 3.46 13.18 -5.29
CA THR A 91 4.90 13.42 -5.16
C THR A 91 5.60 12.21 -4.52
N PRO A 92 6.92 12.07 -4.65
CA PRO A 92 7.67 11.01 -3.96
C PRO A 92 7.49 11.02 -2.44
N GLU A 93 7.33 12.20 -1.84
CA GLU A 93 7.07 12.37 -0.41
C GLU A 93 5.66 11.87 -0.06
N GLU A 94 4.65 12.24 -0.84
CA GLU A 94 3.28 11.76 -0.62
C GLU A 94 3.17 10.24 -0.80
N TYR A 95 3.81 9.70 -1.84
CA TYR A 95 3.86 8.26 -2.09
C TYR A 95 4.47 7.54 -0.89
N ARG A 96 5.65 7.97 -0.42
CA ARG A 96 6.29 7.36 0.76
C ARG A 96 5.42 7.51 2.01
N ALA A 97 4.83 8.68 2.23
CA ALA A 97 4.03 8.96 3.41
C ALA A 97 2.78 8.05 3.49
N ALA A 98 2.13 7.78 2.37
CA ALA A 98 0.96 6.89 2.31
C ALA A 98 1.33 5.40 2.19
N HIS A 99 2.48 5.07 1.62
CA HIS A 99 2.88 3.69 1.31
C HIS A 99 3.66 3.00 2.44
N GLU A 100 4.49 3.74 3.18
CA GLU A 100 5.36 3.20 4.22
C GLU A 100 4.83 3.55 5.61
N LEU A 101 4.75 2.56 6.50
CA LEU A 101 4.17 2.68 7.85
C LEU A 101 4.65 3.90 8.65
N PRO A 102 5.95 4.23 8.73
CA PRO A 102 6.40 5.40 9.48
C PRO A 102 5.82 6.72 8.98
N GLY A 103 5.44 6.78 7.70
CA GLY A 103 4.88 7.96 7.06
C GLY A 103 3.45 8.27 7.50
N TRP A 104 2.60 7.24 7.63
CA TRP A 104 1.19 7.43 7.97
C TRP A 104 0.87 7.16 9.43
N TYR A 105 1.57 6.24 10.11
CA TYR A 105 1.23 5.79 11.47
C TYR A 105 0.96 6.92 12.48
N PRO A 106 1.75 8.02 12.54
CA PRO A 106 1.51 9.10 13.50
C PRO A 106 0.11 9.72 13.42
N MET A 107 -0.52 9.74 12.24
CA MET A 107 -1.86 10.31 12.06
C MET A 107 -2.98 9.36 12.51
N PHE A 108 -2.68 8.06 12.62
CA PHE A 108 -3.62 6.97 12.84
C PHE A 108 -3.42 6.23 14.18
N VAL A 109 -2.48 6.68 15.02
CA VAL A 109 -2.07 5.99 16.27
C VAL A 109 -3.24 5.56 17.17
N ASP A 110 -4.30 6.36 17.26
CA ASP A 110 -5.47 6.06 18.10
C ASP A 110 -6.44 5.05 17.47
N ILE A 111 -6.36 4.87 16.15
CA ILE A 111 -7.35 4.12 15.34
C ILE A 111 -6.75 2.92 14.60
N THR A 112 -5.46 2.66 14.79
CA THR A 112 -4.70 1.54 14.20
C THR A 112 -4.03 0.72 15.31
N PRO A 113 -3.83 -0.61 15.16
CA PRO A 113 -3.10 -1.39 16.14
C PRO A 113 -1.71 -0.81 16.44
N ALA A 114 -1.38 -0.72 17.74
CA ALA A 114 -0.13 -0.14 18.23
C ALA A 114 1.07 -0.79 17.54
N SER A 115 1.97 0.04 17.00
CA SER A 115 3.13 -0.39 16.24
C SER A 115 4.39 0.33 16.71
N ALA A 116 5.50 -0.40 16.69
CA ALA A 116 6.84 0.09 16.93
C ALA A 116 7.74 -0.44 15.82
N TRP A 117 8.68 0.37 15.35
CA TRP A 117 9.54 -0.02 14.23
C TRP A 117 10.96 0.49 14.40
N ARG A 118 11.88 -0.14 13.68
CA ARG A 118 13.24 0.34 13.48
C ARG A 118 13.63 0.17 12.01
N PRO A 119 14.43 1.08 11.44
CA PRO A 119 15.13 0.82 10.19
C PRO A 119 15.91 -0.50 10.28
N THR A 120 15.91 -1.25 9.19
CA THR A 120 16.58 -2.56 9.11
C THR A 120 16.95 -2.79 7.65
N GLU A 121 18.20 -3.14 7.39
CA GLU A 121 18.65 -3.46 6.04
C GLU A 121 18.30 -4.92 5.67
N PRO A 122 18.15 -5.25 4.38
CA PRO A 122 18.04 -6.63 3.92
C PRO A 122 19.11 -7.55 4.53
N GLY A 123 18.67 -8.66 5.13
CA GLY A 123 19.56 -9.66 5.75
C GLY A 123 20.18 -9.26 7.09
N GLU A 124 19.86 -8.09 7.65
CA GLU A 124 20.35 -7.67 8.96
C GLU A 124 19.87 -8.60 10.07
N ILE A 125 20.77 -9.00 10.96
CA ILE A 125 20.44 -9.82 12.12
C ILE A 125 20.19 -8.90 13.32
N LEU A 126 18.95 -8.92 13.80
CA LEU A 126 18.49 -8.13 14.94
C LEU A 126 18.82 -8.86 16.25
N ALA A 127 19.50 -8.20 17.18
CA ALA A 127 19.81 -8.75 18.50
C ALA A 127 18.53 -8.87 19.35
N ALA A 128 18.47 -9.87 20.24
CA ALA A 128 17.30 -10.12 21.08
C ALA A 128 17.01 -8.92 22.01
N GLU A 129 18.06 -8.25 22.49
CA GLU A 129 17.96 -7.06 23.33
C GLU A 129 17.32 -5.89 22.58
N ASP A 130 17.69 -5.68 21.31
CA ASP A 130 17.08 -4.64 20.48
C ASP A 130 15.60 -4.92 20.23
N LEU A 131 15.25 -6.20 20.00
CA LEU A 131 13.86 -6.60 19.79
C LEU A 131 13.03 -6.45 21.06
N ALA A 132 13.60 -6.74 22.23
CA ALA A 132 12.95 -6.49 23.51
C ALA A 132 12.70 -4.98 23.74
N VAL A 133 13.68 -4.12 23.42
CA VAL A 133 13.52 -2.66 23.46
C VAL A 133 12.41 -2.20 22.49
N LEU A 134 12.40 -2.76 21.28
CA LEU A 134 11.40 -2.43 20.26
C LEU A 134 9.97 -2.87 20.66
N ALA A 135 9.84 -4.01 21.34
CA ALA A 135 8.56 -4.52 21.84
C ALA A 135 8.08 -3.79 23.10
N GLY A 136 8.98 -3.19 23.88
CA GLY A 136 8.69 -2.52 25.15
C GLY A 136 7.50 -1.52 25.17
N PRO A 137 7.29 -0.66 24.16
CA PRO A 137 6.15 0.26 24.13
C PRO A 137 4.83 -0.39 23.70
N LEU A 138 4.83 -1.66 23.25
CA LEU A 138 3.63 -2.33 22.76
C LEU A 138 2.82 -2.96 23.91
N PRO A 139 1.50 -3.12 23.74
CA PRO A 139 0.68 -3.88 24.68
C PRO A 139 1.21 -5.32 24.88
N PRO A 140 1.09 -5.89 26.09
CA PRO A 140 1.48 -7.28 26.32
C PRO A 140 0.61 -8.25 25.54
N GLY A 141 1.17 -9.42 25.21
CA GLY A 141 0.47 -10.49 24.50
C GLY A 141 0.87 -10.58 23.03
N PRO A 142 -0.03 -11.08 22.15
CA PRO A 142 0.33 -11.43 20.79
C PRO A 142 0.61 -10.19 19.92
N GLY A 143 1.46 -10.39 18.93
CA GLY A 143 1.79 -9.40 17.92
C GLY A 143 1.99 -10.01 16.54
N ILE A 144 2.31 -9.16 15.58
CA ILE A 144 2.80 -9.54 14.27
C ILE A 144 4.09 -8.80 13.94
N VAL A 145 4.89 -9.40 13.06
CA VAL A 145 6.00 -8.74 12.39
C VAL A 145 5.64 -8.45 10.92
N LYS A 146 5.97 -7.24 10.46
CA LYS A 146 5.92 -6.83 9.05
C LYS A 146 7.09 -5.89 8.72
N ASP A 147 7.25 -5.56 7.45
CA ASP A 147 8.13 -4.45 7.04
C ASP A 147 7.28 -3.18 6.91
N TYR A 148 7.82 -2.08 6.37
CA TYR A 148 7.06 -0.83 6.27
C TYR A 148 5.83 -0.93 5.36
N VAL A 149 5.74 -1.95 4.51
CA VAL A 149 4.68 -2.12 3.51
C VAL A 149 3.93 -3.44 3.72
N LYS A 150 4.62 -4.58 3.76
CA LYS A 150 4.04 -5.93 3.63
C LYS A 150 4.44 -6.88 4.75
N SER A 151 3.63 -7.91 4.94
CA SER A 151 3.85 -9.00 5.89
C SER A 151 3.99 -10.36 5.18
N ARG A 152 4.29 -11.41 5.94
CA ARG A 152 4.38 -12.80 5.45
C ARG A 152 3.15 -13.63 5.86
N LYS A 153 1.96 -13.18 5.43
CA LYS A 153 0.67 -13.75 5.84
C LYS A 153 0.49 -15.24 5.50
N HIS A 154 1.18 -15.73 4.47
CA HIS A 154 1.13 -17.14 4.07
C HIS A 154 2.01 -18.03 4.97
N GLU A 155 3.03 -17.45 5.60
CA GLU A 155 3.92 -18.11 6.57
C GLU A 155 3.54 -17.71 8.01
N TRP A 156 2.24 -17.66 8.31
CA TRP A 156 1.66 -17.07 9.53
C TRP A 156 2.41 -17.44 10.81
N ASP A 157 2.54 -18.72 11.13
CA ASP A 157 3.16 -19.20 12.38
C ASP A 157 4.70 -19.11 12.40
N GLN A 158 5.31 -18.96 11.22
CA GLN A 158 6.77 -19.00 11.07
C GLN A 158 7.40 -17.62 11.01
N ALA A 159 6.72 -16.67 10.37
CA ALA A 159 7.32 -15.41 9.93
C ALA A 159 6.36 -14.21 10.01
N CYS A 160 5.22 -14.32 10.71
CA CYS A 160 4.29 -13.22 10.84
C CYS A 160 3.78 -13.09 12.28
N PHE A 161 3.10 -14.12 12.78
CA PHE A 161 2.46 -14.10 14.09
C PHE A 161 3.46 -14.40 15.22
N ILE A 162 3.39 -13.59 16.27
CA ILE A 162 4.19 -13.70 17.48
C ILE A 162 3.19 -13.96 18.63
N PRO A 163 3.17 -15.17 19.23
CA PRO A 163 2.20 -15.49 20.28
C PRO A 163 2.29 -14.59 21.52
N ASP A 164 3.50 -14.16 21.87
CA ASP A 164 3.75 -13.25 22.98
C ASP A 164 4.97 -12.37 22.67
N LEU A 165 4.78 -11.06 22.61
CA LEU A 165 5.84 -10.07 22.40
C LEU A 165 6.85 -10.03 23.56
N ALA A 166 6.51 -10.55 24.74
CA ALA A 166 7.41 -10.67 25.89
C ALA A 166 8.31 -11.92 25.84
N ASP A 167 7.99 -12.92 25.01
CA ASP A 167 8.86 -14.08 24.80
C ASP A 167 10.02 -13.72 23.86
N ALA A 168 11.13 -13.29 24.43
CA ALA A 168 12.32 -12.88 23.67
C ALA A 168 12.83 -13.95 22.69
N VAL A 169 12.71 -15.25 23.04
CA VAL A 169 13.17 -16.35 22.18
C VAL A 169 12.21 -16.53 21.01
N GLY A 170 10.91 -16.58 21.28
CA GLY A 170 9.87 -16.67 20.27
C GLY A 170 9.87 -15.48 19.31
N LEU A 171 9.94 -14.26 19.86
CA LEU A 171 10.04 -13.02 19.11
C LEU A 171 11.25 -13.02 18.17
N THR A 172 12.45 -13.30 18.70
CA THR A 172 13.68 -13.33 17.89
C THR A 172 13.60 -14.36 16.77
N ARG A 173 13.05 -15.54 17.05
CA ARG A 173 12.89 -16.60 16.05
C ARG A 173 11.98 -16.17 14.90
N VAL A 174 10.81 -15.61 15.20
CA VAL A 174 9.84 -15.19 14.17
C VAL A 174 10.38 -14.00 13.37
N VAL A 175 10.97 -12.99 14.03
CA VAL A 175 11.53 -11.81 13.36
C VAL A 175 12.70 -12.20 12.46
N ARG A 176 13.60 -13.05 12.94
CA ARG A 176 14.70 -13.56 12.11
C ARG A 176 14.18 -14.27 10.87
N ARG A 177 13.19 -15.17 11.04
CA ARG A 177 12.60 -15.89 9.91
C ARG A 177 11.89 -14.95 8.93
N PHE A 178 11.25 -13.91 9.44
CA PHE A 178 10.67 -12.85 8.63
C PHE A 178 11.72 -12.13 7.78
N VAL A 179 12.81 -11.63 8.38
CA VAL A 179 13.89 -10.95 7.65
C VAL A 179 14.54 -11.88 6.61
N GLU A 180 14.80 -13.14 6.98
CA GLU A 180 15.34 -14.15 6.05
C GLU A 180 14.45 -14.35 4.83
N LEU A 181 13.12 -14.44 5.02
CA LEU A 181 12.18 -14.63 3.92
C LEU A 181 11.94 -13.37 3.09
N GLN A 182 12.22 -12.18 3.65
CA GLN A 182 12.15 -10.93 2.92
C GLN A 182 13.30 -10.77 1.92
N GLU A 183 14.46 -11.36 2.21
CA GLU A 183 15.65 -11.28 1.35
C GLU A 183 15.95 -9.82 0.96
N GLU A 184 16.31 -9.58 -0.30
CA GLU A 184 16.51 -8.26 -0.88
C GLU A 184 15.24 -7.39 -0.98
N PHE A 185 14.05 -7.97 -0.76
CA PHE A 185 12.77 -7.28 -0.88
C PHE A 185 12.23 -6.68 0.42
N LEU A 186 13.03 -6.69 1.50
CA LEU A 186 12.70 -6.01 2.75
C LEU A 186 12.56 -4.51 2.50
N VAL A 187 11.42 -3.93 2.86
CA VAL A 187 11.16 -2.50 2.65
C VAL A 187 11.34 -1.70 3.96
N GLY A 188 12.43 -0.93 4.02
CA GLY A 188 12.68 0.14 4.99
C GLY A 188 13.07 -0.31 6.40
N GLY A 189 12.36 -1.27 7.00
CA GLY A 189 12.68 -1.73 8.34
C GLY A 189 11.70 -2.74 8.91
N VAL A 190 12.00 -3.23 10.12
CA VAL A 190 11.14 -4.17 10.84
C VAL A 190 10.13 -3.42 11.71
N VAL A 191 8.87 -3.83 11.62
CA VAL A 191 7.75 -3.36 12.43
C VAL A 191 7.26 -4.50 13.30
N LEU A 192 7.14 -4.25 14.61
CA LEU A 192 6.35 -5.05 15.53
C LEU A 192 5.02 -4.34 15.77
N ARG A 193 3.93 -5.09 15.70
CA ARG A 193 2.57 -4.54 15.84
C ARG A 193 1.73 -5.42 16.74
N GLY A 194 1.02 -4.82 17.69
CA GLY A 194 0.09 -5.53 18.56
C GLY A 194 -1.00 -6.22 17.76
N PHE A 195 -1.35 -7.44 18.14
CA PHE A 195 -2.37 -8.22 17.45
C PHE A 195 -3.76 -7.90 18.01
N GLU A 196 -4.69 -7.55 17.12
CA GLU A 196 -6.10 -7.35 17.44
C GLU A 196 -6.96 -8.43 16.80
N THR A 197 -8.04 -8.81 17.48
CA THR A 197 -9.01 -9.77 16.95
C THR A 197 -10.16 -9.03 16.28
N PHE A 198 -10.33 -9.27 14.99
CA PHE A 198 -11.40 -8.69 14.17
C PHE A 198 -12.59 -9.64 14.03
N SER A 199 -13.76 -9.05 13.82
CA SER A 199 -14.98 -9.77 13.47
C SER A 199 -14.80 -10.47 12.13
N LYS A 200 -15.18 -11.75 12.06
CA LYS A 200 -15.11 -12.57 10.85
C LYS A 200 -16.52 -12.96 10.42
N PRO A 201 -17.27 -12.04 9.79
CA PRO A 201 -18.60 -12.35 9.28
C PRO A 201 -18.54 -13.46 8.22
N GLU A 202 -19.57 -14.30 8.18
CA GLU A 202 -19.62 -15.47 7.30
C GLU A 202 -20.12 -15.16 5.88
N SER A 203 -20.69 -13.98 5.65
CA SER A 203 -21.40 -13.65 4.41
C SER A 203 -21.01 -12.29 3.79
N VAL A 204 -20.07 -11.56 4.39
CA VAL A 204 -19.56 -10.28 3.89
C VAL A 204 -18.07 -10.17 4.16
N ALA A 205 -17.39 -9.28 3.44
CA ALA A 205 -15.98 -9.00 3.65
C ALA A 205 -15.72 -8.53 5.08
N ALA A 206 -14.76 -9.15 5.76
CA ALA A 206 -14.33 -8.75 7.10
C ALA A 206 -13.60 -7.39 7.10
N GLU A 207 -13.06 -7.02 5.95
CA GLU A 207 -12.29 -5.81 5.72
C GLU A 207 -12.78 -5.09 4.47
N VAL A 208 -12.89 -3.77 4.58
CA VAL A 208 -13.39 -2.89 3.53
C VAL A 208 -12.33 -1.84 3.24
N ARG A 209 -12.02 -1.69 1.97
CA ARG A 209 -11.11 -0.66 1.48
C ARG A 209 -11.91 0.60 1.15
N VAL A 210 -11.52 1.69 1.78
CA VAL A 210 -12.03 3.03 1.47
C VAL A 210 -10.98 3.74 0.63
N TRP A 211 -11.39 4.27 -0.52
CA TRP A 211 -10.54 5.03 -1.44
C TRP A 211 -10.78 6.51 -1.22
N TRP A 212 -9.72 7.26 -0.93
CA TRP A 212 -9.78 8.68 -0.59
C TRP A 212 -9.05 9.51 -1.62
N LEU A 213 -9.66 10.60 -2.06
CA LEU A 213 -9.02 11.59 -2.94
C LEU A 213 -9.11 12.96 -2.27
N ASN A 214 -7.96 13.58 -2.01
CA ASN A 214 -7.82 14.84 -1.30
C ASN A 214 -8.54 14.86 0.06
N GLY A 215 -8.46 13.75 0.81
CA GLY A 215 -9.08 13.63 2.13
C GLY A 215 -10.57 13.30 2.14
N GLU A 216 -11.22 13.20 0.99
CA GLU A 216 -12.63 12.85 0.87
C GLU A 216 -12.81 11.38 0.47
N PRO A 217 -13.72 10.61 1.09
CA PRO A 217 -14.00 9.23 0.69
C PRO A 217 -14.74 9.24 -0.65
N ARG A 218 -14.28 8.41 -1.59
CA ARG A 218 -14.77 8.40 -2.98
C ARG A 218 -15.36 7.07 -3.39
N LEU A 219 -14.76 5.96 -2.93
CA LEU A 219 -15.22 4.61 -3.23
C LEU A 219 -15.06 3.73 -1.99
N LEU A 220 -15.98 2.79 -1.83
CA LEU A 220 -15.90 1.74 -0.82
C LEU A 220 -15.97 0.41 -1.55
N THR A 221 -14.96 -0.44 -1.34
CA THR A 221 -14.89 -1.76 -1.96
C THR A 221 -14.56 -2.81 -0.92
N PRO A 222 -14.94 -4.08 -1.12
CA PRO A 222 -14.33 -5.17 -0.37
C PRO A 222 -12.81 -5.09 -0.47
N HIS A 223 -12.08 -5.54 0.56
CA HIS A 223 -10.65 -5.75 0.44
C HIS A 223 -10.37 -6.70 -0.75
N PRO A 224 -9.32 -6.48 -1.57
CA PRO A 224 -9.05 -7.28 -2.77
C PRO A 224 -8.91 -8.79 -2.53
N ASP A 225 -8.43 -9.20 -1.36
CA ASP A 225 -8.32 -10.62 -0.99
C ASP A 225 -9.62 -11.22 -0.42
N SER A 226 -10.70 -10.44 -0.34
CA SER A 226 -11.95 -10.94 0.19
C SER A 226 -12.56 -11.99 -0.75
N PRO A 227 -13.14 -13.08 -0.24
CA PRO A 227 -13.97 -13.96 -1.05
C PRO A 227 -15.38 -13.40 -1.28
N PHE A 228 -15.73 -12.28 -0.64
CA PHE A 228 -17.07 -11.70 -0.68
C PHE A 228 -17.09 -10.40 -1.49
N GLU A 229 -18.11 -10.28 -2.33
CA GLU A 229 -18.29 -9.11 -3.22
C GLU A 229 -18.82 -7.86 -2.52
N ARG A 230 -19.19 -7.97 -1.24
CA ARG A 230 -19.76 -6.89 -0.44
C ARG A 230 -19.15 -6.89 0.94
N GLY A 231 -18.94 -5.71 1.50
CA GLY A 231 -18.53 -5.51 2.88
C GLY A 231 -19.53 -4.65 3.65
N PRO A 232 -19.39 -4.59 4.98
CA PRO A 232 -20.13 -3.64 5.81
C PRO A 232 -19.78 -2.19 5.45
N VAL A 233 -20.64 -1.24 5.79
CA VAL A 233 -20.31 0.19 5.66
C VAL A 233 -19.59 0.63 6.93
N PRO A 234 -18.31 1.02 6.87
CA PRO A 234 -17.59 1.50 8.04
C PRO A 234 -18.08 2.89 8.47
N ASP A 235 -18.02 3.15 9.78
CA ASP A 235 -18.09 4.51 10.29
C ASP A 235 -16.76 5.23 10.00
N LEU A 236 -16.83 6.36 9.32
CA LEU A 236 -15.68 7.12 8.85
C LEU A 236 -15.43 8.39 9.69
N ASP A 237 -16.26 8.69 10.68
CA ASP A 237 -16.21 9.97 11.39
C ASP A 237 -14.88 10.18 12.13
N HIS A 238 -14.30 9.12 12.69
CA HIS A 238 -12.97 9.15 13.33
C HIS A 238 -11.81 8.88 12.37
N ILE A 239 -12.07 8.29 11.19
CA ILE A 239 -11.05 7.96 10.17
C ILE A 239 -10.75 9.16 9.28
N GLY A 240 -11.79 9.85 8.79
CA GLY A 240 -11.65 10.99 7.87
C GLY A 240 -10.74 12.11 8.37
N PRO A 241 -10.80 12.53 9.65
CA PRO A 241 -9.85 13.49 10.21
C PRO A 241 -8.39 13.04 10.15
N ALA A 242 -8.10 11.74 10.35
CA ALA A 242 -6.74 11.20 10.25
C ALA A 242 -6.23 11.25 8.81
N VAL A 243 -7.06 10.86 7.84
CA VAL A 243 -6.74 10.94 6.41
C VAL A 243 -6.48 12.39 5.98
N ARG A 244 -7.32 13.34 6.42
CA ARG A 244 -7.12 14.77 6.12
C ARG A 244 -5.84 15.34 6.72
N ARG A 245 -5.42 14.87 7.91
CA ARG A 245 -4.13 15.25 8.51
C ARG A 245 -2.93 14.62 7.80
N LEU A 246 -3.08 13.40 7.28
CA LEU A 246 -2.06 12.75 6.45
C LEU A 246 -1.76 13.59 5.20
N GLY A 247 -2.79 14.19 4.61
CA GLY A 247 -2.64 15.21 3.57
C GLY A 247 -2.20 14.68 2.19
N CYS A 248 -2.01 13.37 2.05
CA CYS A 248 -1.68 12.73 0.77
C CYS A 248 -2.87 12.76 -0.19
N ARG A 249 -2.59 13.01 -1.47
CA ARG A 249 -3.60 13.16 -2.52
C ARG A 249 -4.49 11.94 -2.72
N PHE A 250 -3.92 10.75 -2.91
CA PHE A 250 -4.68 9.54 -3.26
C PHE A 250 -4.26 8.38 -2.38
N VAL A 251 -5.14 8.00 -1.45
CA VAL A 251 -4.83 6.98 -0.44
C VAL A 251 -5.97 5.97 -0.30
N THR A 252 -5.64 4.81 0.21
CA THR A 252 -6.59 3.79 0.64
C THR A 252 -6.46 3.57 2.15
N THR A 253 -7.57 3.26 2.79
CA THR A 253 -7.56 2.72 4.16
C THR A 253 -8.31 1.42 4.16
N ASP A 254 -7.67 0.36 4.65
CA ASP A 254 -8.32 -0.90 4.92
C ASP A 254 -8.88 -0.89 6.33
N VAL A 255 -10.19 -1.11 6.43
CA VAL A 255 -10.96 -0.89 7.65
C VAL A 255 -11.66 -2.18 8.04
N ALA A 256 -11.48 -2.60 9.28
CA ALA A 256 -12.07 -3.82 9.82
C ALA A 256 -12.75 -3.54 11.17
N LEU A 257 -13.83 -4.26 11.45
CA LEU A 257 -14.55 -4.16 12.71
C LEU A 257 -13.85 -5.05 13.75
N ARG A 258 -13.28 -4.46 14.79
CA ARG A 258 -12.71 -5.21 15.91
C ARG A 258 -13.83 -5.98 16.63
N SER A 259 -13.47 -7.08 17.29
CA SER A 259 -14.41 -7.98 17.97
C SER A 259 -15.27 -7.31 19.06
N ASP A 260 -14.88 -6.14 19.54
CA ASP A 260 -15.64 -5.31 20.49
C ASP A 260 -16.51 -4.23 19.82
N GLY A 261 -16.62 -4.24 18.49
CA GLY A 261 -17.47 -3.33 17.72
C GLY A 261 -16.82 -2.01 17.34
N VAL A 262 -15.52 -1.83 17.58
CA VAL A 262 -14.79 -0.61 17.18
C VAL A 262 -14.19 -0.77 15.78
N TRP A 263 -14.43 0.21 14.89
CA TRP A 263 -13.78 0.27 13.58
C TRP A 263 -12.31 0.66 13.70
N ARG A 264 -11.43 -0.13 13.09
CA ARG A 264 -9.98 0.06 13.10
C ARG A 264 -9.45 0.17 11.68
N VAL A 265 -8.44 1.02 11.49
CA VAL A 265 -7.64 1.08 10.27
C VAL A 265 -6.54 0.04 10.36
N VAL A 266 -6.68 -1.03 9.58
CA VAL A 266 -5.72 -2.14 9.49
C VAL A 266 -4.50 -1.71 8.69
N GLU A 267 -4.70 -1.00 7.58
CA GLU A 267 -3.62 -0.56 6.71
C GLU A 267 -3.99 0.77 6.04
N VAL A 268 -2.96 1.58 5.76
CA VAL A 268 -3.04 2.74 4.88
C VAL A 268 -2.12 2.44 3.70
N GLY A 269 -2.59 2.71 2.49
CA GLY A 269 -1.82 2.52 1.26
C GLY A 269 -1.92 3.71 0.34
N ASP A 270 -0.96 3.82 -0.57
CA ASP A 270 -1.06 4.73 -1.71
C ASP A 270 -2.05 4.17 -2.74
N GLY A 271 -3.01 4.99 -3.17
CA GLY A 271 -4.08 4.57 -4.08
C GLY A 271 -3.60 4.17 -5.47
N GLN A 272 -2.42 4.64 -5.90
CA GLN A 272 -1.85 4.33 -7.21
C GLN A 272 -1.44 2.86 -7.31
N VAL A 273 -1.07 2.24 -6.18
CA VAL A 273 -0.56 0.85 -6.10
C VAL A 273 -1.45 -0.09 -5.30
N SER A 274 -2.57 0.42 -4.80
CA SER A 274 -3.60 -0.38 -4.13
C SER A 274 -4.41 -1.18 -5.14
N ASP A 275 -4.69 -2.45 -4.86
CA ASP A 275 -5.52 -3.27 -5.76
C ASP A 275 -7.02 -3.10 -5.50
N LEU A 276 -7.82 -3.37 -6.54
CA LEU A 276 -9.28 -3.28 -6.50
C LEU A 276 -9.88 -4.69 -6.54
N HIS A 277 -10.78 -4.99 -5.61
CA HIS A 277 -11.47 -6.29 -5.58
C HIS A 277 -12.07 -6.63 -6.96
N PRO A 278 -11.98 -7.90 -7.45
CA PRO A 278 -12.40 -8.25 -8.80
C PRO A 278 -13.87 -7.94 -9.12
N SER A 279 -14.76 -7.96 -8.12
CA SER A 279 -16.18 -7.60 -8.30
C SER A 279 -16.45 -6.10 -8.43
N SER A 280 -15.47 -5.25 -8.11
CA SER A 280 -15.63 -3.79 -8.13
C SER A 280 -15.46 -3.24 -9.55
N GLY A 281 -16.35 -2.34 -9.95
CA GLY A 281 -16.35 -1.75 -11.28
C GLY A 281 -15.12 -0.89 -11.54
N ARG A 282 -14.32 -1.24 -12.57
CA ARG A 282 -13.14 -0.46 -12.97
C ARG A 282 -13.49 0.96 -13.44
N GLY A 283 -14.71 1.14 -13.97
CA GLY A 283 -15.20 2.44 -14.46
C GLY A 283 -15.34 3.51 -13.38
N GLU A 284 -15.59 3.13 -12.12
CA GLU A 284 -15.66 4.08 -10.99
C GLU A 284 -14.28 4.61 -10.61
N LEU A 285 -13.28 3.72 -10.54
CA LEU A 285 -11.89 4.11 -10.33
C LEU A 285 -11.36 4.96 -11.50
N ALA A 286 -11.68 4.60 -12.74
CA ALA A 286 -11.32 5.41 -13.91
C ALA A 286 -11.97 6.81 -13.86
N ALA A 287 -13.23 6.93 -13.42
CA ALA A 287 -13.89 8.22 -13.22
C ALA A 287 -13.18 9.05 -12.14
N LEU A 288 -12.69 8.42 -11.08
CA LEU A 288 -11.92 9.08 -10.03
C LEU A 288 -10.61 9.66 -10.57
N LEU A 289 -9.92 8.93 -11.44
CA LEU A 289 -8.62 9.34 -11.99
C LEU A 289 -8.76 10.43 -13.06
N VAL A 290 -9.73 10.29 -13.97
CA VAL A 290 -9.88 11.21 -15.12
C VAL A 290 -10.70 12.45 -14.77
N GLY A 291 -11.60 12.35 -13.79
CA GLY A 291 -12.64 13.33 -13.51
C GLY A 291 -14.01 12.93 -14.11
N PRO A 292 -15.10 13.64 -13.73
CA PRO A 292 -16.43 13.42 -14.28
C PRO A 292 -16.53 13.71 -15.78
#